data_AF-A0A380C2P0-F1
#
_entry.id   AF-A0A380C2P0-F1
#
_cell.length_a   1.000
_cell.length_b   1.000
_cell.length_c   1.000
_cell.angle_alpha   90.00
_cell.angle_beta   90.00
_cell.angle_gamma   90.00
#
_symmetry.space_group_name_H-M   'P 1'
#
loop_
_entity.id
_entity.type
_entity.pdbx_description
1 polymer ?
#
loop_
_entity_poly.entity_id
_entity_poly.type
_entity_poly.pdbx_seq_one_letter_code
_entity_poly.pdbx_strand_id
1 'polypeptide(L)'
;MTQKISFGRAFKLFWRNYVNFTGRSRRSEYWYMIIWHLIFMVPAIVIGVISILLIIMGIVTEAEAMTAVGIVLLLLMIGYGLLYGIATFIPNLALQVRRFHDTDRTMFIPILASALGITFYIFVNTINLMDPNFENVSSWVLLSFMYITIQILAIYQIVICCFDSVSKNNKYGVYPKDMIKHEASVYHKDDY
;
A
#
# COMPACT_ATOMS: atom_id res chain seq x y z
N MET A 1 29.64 8.11 -9.67
CA MET A 1 28.22 8.36 -10.02
C MET A 1 27.33 7.51 -9.13
N THR A 2 26.36 8.10 -8.41
CA THR A 2 25.45 7.36 -7.52
C THR A 2 24.44 6.61 -8.38
N GLN A 3 24.55 5.28 -8.46
CA GLN A 3 23.63 4.47 -9.27
C GLN A 3 22.20 4.65 -8.74
N LYS A 4 21.34 5.21 -9.60
CA LYS A 4 19.92 5.42 -9.35
C LYS A 4 19.23 4.06 -9.41
N ILE A 5 18.29 3.81 -8.51
CA ILE A 5 17.48 2.59 -8.57
C ILE A 5 16.55 2.74 -9.78
N SER A 6 16.46 1.71 -10.62
CA SER A 6 15.55 1.72 -11.76
C SER A 6 14.15 1.26 -11.37
N PHE A 7 13.16 1.65 -12.17
CA PHE A 7 11.75 1.32 -11.95
C PHE A 7 11.49 -0.19 -11.76
N GLY A 8 12.07 -1.04 -12.62
CA GLY A 8 11.95 -2.50 -12.51
C GLY A 8 12.79 -3.10 -11.36
N ARG A 9 13.90 -2.46 -10.97
CA ARG A 9 14.70 -2.91 -9.82
C ARG A 9 13.93 -2.70 -8.52
N ALA A 10 13.16 -1.62 -8.38
CA ALA A 10 12.31 -1.39 -7.22
C ALA A 10 11.29 -2.53 -7.03
N PHE A 11 10.64 -2.97 -8.10
CA PHE A 11 9.72 -4.10 -8.07
C PHE A 11 10.39 -5.41 -7.61
N LYS A 12 11.58 -5.73 -8.17
CA LYS A 12 12.35 -6.90 -7.72
C LYS A 12 12.75 -6.80 -6.26
N LEU A 13 13.19 -5.61 -5.80
CA LEU A 13 13.59 -5.37 -4.41
C LEU A 13 12.43 -5.46 -3.43
N PHE A 14 11.22 -5.09 -3.84
CA PHE A 14 10.00 -5.21 -3.06
C PHE A 14 9.70 -6.66 -2.72
N TRP A 15 9.60 -7.51 -3.75
CA TRP A 15 9.33 -8.94 -3.56
C TRP A 15 10.52 -9.70 -2.94
N ARG A 16 11.76 -9.28 -3.18
CA ARG A 16 12.93 -9.88 -2.52
C ARG A 16 12.94 -9.66 -1.00
N ASN A 17 12.43 -8.51 -0.55
CA ASN A 17 12.46 -8.09 0.86
C ASN A 17 11.05 -7.97 1.46
N TYR A 18 10.13 -8.81 0.99
CA TYR A 18 8.71 -8.70 1.27
C TYR A 18 8.35 -8.98 2.75
N VAL A 19 9.18 -9.73 3.47
CA VAL A 19 9.07 -10.00 4.92
C VAL A 19 10.27 -9.47 5.70
N ASN A 20 11.16 -8.71 5.05
CA ASN A 20 12.35 -8.19 5.70
C ASN A 20 12.09 -6.79 6.26
N PHE A 21 11.93 -6.71 7.58
CA PHE A 21 11.74 -5.46 8.33
C PHE A 21 13.07 -4.80 8.75
N THR A 22 14.20 -5.39 8.38
CA THR A 22 15.54 -4.86 8.67
C THR A 22 16.14 -4.19 7.44
N GLY A 23 17.18 -3.37 7.63
CA GLY A 23 17.79 -2.64 6.53
C GLY A 23 17.11 -1.31 6.22
N ARG A 24 17.49 -0.73 5.09
CA ARG A 24 17.09 0.61 4.64
C ARG A 24 16.60 0.56 3.20
N SER A 25 15.56 1.32 2.90
CA SER A 25 15.04 1.50 1.54
C SER A 25 15.13 2.96 1.11
N ARG A 26 15.60 3.19 -0.11
CA ARG A 26 15.69 4.55 -0.65
C ARG A 26 14.33 5.12 -1.02
N ARG A 27 14.24 6.46 -1.09
CA ARG A 27 13.05 7.18 -1.61
C ARG A 27 12.54 6.62 -2.94
N SER A 28 13.44 6.34 -3.88
CA SER A 28 13.07 5.84 -5.21
C SER A 28 12.46 4.43 -5.16
N GLU A 29 12.89 3.56 -4.24
CA GLU A 29 12.24 2.24 -4.07
C GLU A 29 10.79 2.42 -3.64
N TYR A 30 10.56 3.29 -2.66
CA TYR A 30 9.23 3.58 -2.13
C TYR A 30 8.31 4.19 -3.19
N TRP A 31 8.73 5.28 -3.83
CA TRP A 31 7.91 5.99 -4.81
C TRP A 31 7.66 5.19 -6.09
N TYR A 32 8.63 4.39 -6.56
CA TYR A 32 8.37 3.50 -7.69
C TYR A 32 7.40 2.38 -7.34
N MET A 33 7.43 1.86 -6.12
CA MET A 33 6.42 0.89 -5.70
C MET A 33 5.02 1.50 -5.61
N ILE A 34 4.88 2.75 -5.17
CA ILE A 34 3.59 3.46 -5.26
C ILE A 34 3.09 3.51 -6.71
N ILE A 35 3.96 3.83 -7.67
CA ILE A 35 3.59 3.83 -9.09
C ILE A 35 3.20 2.43 -9.58
N TRP A 36 3.92 1.38 -9.17
CA TRP A 36 3.52 0.00 -9.46
C TRP A 36 2.14 -0.33 -8.91
N HIS A 37 1.84 0.05 -7.66
CA HIS A 37 0.51 -0.11 -7.09
C HIS A 37 -0.56 0.60 -7.93
N LEU A 38 -0.31 1.83 -8.37
CA LEU A 38 -1.23 2.55 -9.26
C LEU A 38 -1.49 1.77 -10.56
N ILE A 39 -0.43 1.23 -11.19
CA ILE A 39 -0.55 0.44 -12.42
C ILE A 39 -1.38 -0.84 -12.20
N PHE A 40 -1.12 -1.58 -11.11
CA PHE A 40 -1.87 -2.80 -10.80
C PHE A 40 -3.32 -2.53 -10.42
N MET A 41 -3.68 -1.31 -10.01
CA MET A 41 -5.06 -0.95 -9.71
C MET A 41 -5.87 -0.57 -10.96
N VAL A 42 -5.23 -0.19 -12.07
CA VAL A 42 -5.93 0.22 -13.30
C VAL A 42 -6.91 -0.84 -13.82
N PRO A 43 -6.54 -2.14 -13.96
CA PRO A 43 -7.48 -3.16 -14.45
C PRO A 43 -8.71 -3.30 -13.54
N ALA A 44 -8.52 -3.25 -12.22
CA ALA A 44 -9.62 -3.33 -11.26
C ALA A 44 -10.58 -2.14 -11.39
N ILE A 45 -10.05 -0.93 -11.57
CA ILE A 45 -10.86 0.27 -11.79
C ILE A 45 -11.66 0.15 -13.08
N VAL A 46 -11.03 -0.29 -14.17
CA VAL A 46 -11.71 -0.46 -15.47
C VAL A 46 -12.83 -1.49 -15.36
N ILE A 47 -12.58 -2.66 -14.76
CA ILE A 47 -13.59 -3.70 -14.54
C ILE A 47 -14.72 -3.16 -13.66
N GLY A 48 -14.40 -2.44 -12.58
CA GLY A 48 -15.39 -1.85 -11.67
C GLY A 48 -16.29 -0.83 -12.37
N VAL A 49 -15.73 0.05 -13.21
CA VAL A 49 -16.52 1.01 -13.99
C VAL A 49 -17.45 0.29 -14.98
N ILE A 50 -16.93 -0.67 -15.74
CA ILE A 50 -17.74 -1.46 -16.69
C ILE A 50 -18.85 -2.22 -15.95
N SER A 51 -18.53 -2.85 -14.83
CA SER A 51 -19.50 -3.56 -13.98
C SER A 51 -20.66 -2.64 -13.58
N ILE A 52 -20.36 -1.46 -13.02
CA ILE A 52 -21.38 -0.51 -12.56
C ILE A 52 -22.26 -0.05 -13.73
N LEU A 53 -21.65 0.28 -14.88
CA LEU A 53 -22.39 0.68 -16.07
C LEU A 53 -23.34 -0.42 -16.56
N LEU A 54 -22.89 -1.68 -16.59
CA LEU A 54 -23.73 -2.81 -17.01
C LEU A 54 -24.87 -3.08 -16.02
N ILE A 55 -24.62 -2.97 -14.71
CA ILE A 55 -25.67 -3.10 -13.69
C ILE A 55 -26.72 -2.00 -13.88
N ILE A 56 -26.29 -0.74 -13.97
CA ILE A 56 -27.22 0.40 -14.14
C ILE A 56 -28.03 0.24 -15.41
N MET A 57 -27.37 0.01 -16.55
CA MET A 57 -28.08 -0.12 -17.82
C MET A 57 -28.99 -1.35 -17.82
N GLY A 58 -28.59 -2.47 -17.19
CA GLY A 58 -29.40 -3.68 -17.12
C GLY A 58 -30.66 -3.51 -16.26
N ILE A 59 -30.57 -2.71 -15.19
CA ILE A 59 -31.73 -2.30 -14.40
C ILE A 59 -32.65 -1.40 -15.22
N VAL A 60 -32.09 -0.40 -15.92
CA VAL A 60 -32.88 0.57 -16.71
C VAL A 60 -33.59 -0.08 -17.89
N THR A 61 -32.97 -1.06 -18.55
CA THR A 61 -33.54 -1.75 -19.71
C THR A 61 -34.27 -3.05 -19.36
N GLU A 62 -34.39 -3.36 -18.07
CA GLU A 62 -34.96 -4.62 -17.56
C GLU A 62 -34.28 -5.88 -18.15
N ALA A 63 -33.01 -5.76 -18.54
CA ALA A 63 -32.22 -6.83 -19.13
C ALA A 63 -31.48 -7.63 -18.04
N GLU A 64 -32.15 -8.65 -17.50
CA GLU A 64 -31.61 -9.51 -16.42
C GLU A 64 -30.21 -10.08 -16.73
N ALA A 65 -30.00 -10.54 -17.97
CA ALA A 65 -28.72 -11.10 -18.41
C ALA A 65 -27.58 -10.08 -18.30
N MET A 66 -27.84 -8.80 -18.58
CA MET A 66 -26.82 -7.77 -18.50
C MET A 66 -26.49 -7.41 -17.06
N THR A 67 -27.50 -7.33 -16.20
CA THR A 67 -27.32 -7.16 -14.75
C THR A 67 -26.49 -8.29 -14.16
N ALA A 68 -26.77 -9.54 -14.55
CA ALA A 68 -26.01 -10.71 -14.11
C ALA A 68 -24.52 -10.63 -14.51
N VAL A 69 -24.23 -10.25 -15.76
CA VAL A 69 -22.84 -10.02 -16.22
C VAL A 69 -22.17 -8.91 -15.40
N GLY A 70 -22.88 -7.82 -15.15
CA GLY A 70 -22.39 -6.71 -14.34
C GLY A 70 -22.03 -7.13 -12.90
N ILE A 71 -22.85 -7.98 -12.27
CA ILE A 71 -22.60 -8.55 -10.94
C ILE A 71 -21.38 -9.48 -10.95
N VAL A 72 -21.23 -10.34 -11.97
CA VAL A 72 -20.04 -11.21 -12.08
C VAL A 72 -18.76 -10.39 -12.17
N LEU A 73 -18.75 -9.33 -12.97
CA LEU A 73 -17.60 -8.42 -13.05
C LEU A 73 -17.31 -7.70 -11.73
N LEU A 74 -18.35 -7.33 -10.98
CA LEU A 74 -18.20 -6.76 -9.63
C LEU A 74 -17.51 -7.74 -8.69
N LEU A 75 -17.96 -9.00 -8.69
CA LEU A 75 -17.38 -10.05 -7.85
C LEU A 75 -15.92 -10.33 -8.22
N LEU A 76 -15.59 -10.33 -9.52
CA LEU A 76 -14.20 -10.45 -9.99
C LEU A 76 -13.33 -9.29 -9.54
N MET A 77 -13.85 -8.05 -9.60
CA MET A 77 -13.15 -6.86 -9.09
C MET A 77 -12.89 -6.97 -7.58
N ILE A 78 -13.91 -7.34 -6.80
CA ILE A 78 -13.79 -7.52 -5.34
C ILE A 78 -12.76 -8.63 -5.03
N GLY A 79 -12.86 -9.78 -5.71
CA GLY A 79 -11.93 -10.90 -5.54
C GLY A 79 -10.48 -10.51 -5.86
N TYR A 80 -10.25 -9.81 -6.97
CA TYR A 80 -8.94 -9.27 -7.31
C TYR A 80 -8.41 -8.31 -6.22
N GLY A 81 -9.24 -7.37 -5.77
CA GLY A 81 -8.87 -6.38 -4.75
C GLY A 81 -8.49 -7.03 -3.42
N LEU A 82 -9.23 -8.06 -2.99
CA LEU A 82 -8.94 -8.82 -1.78
C LEU A 82 -7.62 -9.59 -1.88
N LEU A 83 -7.42 -10.33 -2.97
CA LEU A 83 -6.19 -11.09 -3.19
C LEU A 83 -4.97 -10.16 -3.25
N TYR A 84 -5.10 -9.05 -3.98
CA TYR A 84 -4.04 -8.06 -4.11
C TYR A 84 -3.72 -7.38 -2.76
N GLY A 85 -4.76 -6.99 -2.01
CA GLY A 85 -4.62 -6.38 -0.70
C GLY A 85 -3.88 -7.31 0.27
N ILE A 86 -4.28 -8.59 0.34
CA ILE A 86 -3.63 -9.58 1.20
C ILE A 86 -2.18 -9.83 0.76
N ALA A 87 -1.94 -10.02 -0.53
CA ALA A 87 -0.61 -10.30 -1.07
C ALA A 87 0.37 -9.14 -0.82
N THR A 88 -0.10 -7.90 -0.84
CA THR A 88 0.75 -6.70 -0.73
C THR A 88 0.79 -6.07 0.65
N PHE A 89 -0.05 -6.50 1.60
CA PHE A 89 -0.12 -5.93 2.95
C PHE A 89 1.23 -6.01 3.70
N ILE A 90 1.76 -7.23 3.90
CA ILE A 90 3.04 -7.45 4.60
C ILE A 90 4.21 -6.78 3.86
N PRO A 91 4.36 -6.96 2.52
CA PRO A 91 5.43 -6.30 1.76
C PRO A 91 5.40 -4.77 1.85
N ASN A 92 4.22 -4.15 1.84
CA ASN A 92 4.07 -2.71 2.01
C ASN A 92 4.48 -2.23 3.40
N LEU A 93 4.14 -3.00 4.44
CA LEU A 93 4.59 -2.69 5.79
C LEU A 93 6.11 -2.80 5.92
N ALA A 94 6.71 -3.87 5.36
CA ALA A 94 8.15 -4.07 5.37
C ALA A 94 8.90 -2.94 4.64
N LEU A 95 8.38 -2.50 3.49
CA LEU A 95 8.93 -1.36 2.75
C LEU A 95 8.84 -0.04 3.53
N GLN A 96 7.69 0.23 4.17
CA GLN A 96 7.50 1.43 5.00
C GLN A 96 8.43 1.44 6.20
N VAL A 97 8.59 0.31 6.90
CA VAL A 97 9.52 0.18 8.02
C VAL A 97 10.96 0.46 7.58
N ARG A 98 11.42 -0.14 6.48
CA ARG A 98 12.76 0.12 5.93
C ARG A 98 12.95 1.57 5.49
N ARG A 99 11.88 2.23 5.06
CA ARG A 99 11.90 3.66 4.72
C ARG A 99 12.05 4.54 5.98
N PHE A 100 11.35 4.20 7.05
CA PHE A 100 11.51 4.85 8.35
C PHE A 100 12.92 4.67 8.90
N HIS A 101 13.45 3.45 8.82
CA HIS A 101 14.84 3.15 9.17
C HIS A 101 15.85 3.96 8.36
N ASP A 102 15.56 4.28 7.09
CA ASP A 102 16.42 5.11 6.26
C ASP A 102 16.50 6.58 6.70
N THR A 103 15.49 7.05 7.45
CA THR A 103 15.45 8.37 8.10
C THR A 103 15.81 8.31 9.60
N ASP A 104 16.44 7.21 10.03
CA ASP A 104 16.84 6.93 11.42
C ASP A 104 15.68 6.90 12.44
N ARG A 105 14.48 6.55 11.98
CA ARG A 105 13.28 6.40 12.82
C ARG A 105 13.04 4.92 13.16
N THR A 106 12.21 4.67 14.18
CA THR A 106 11.83 3.30 14.58
C THR A 106 10.68 2.77 13.73
N MET A 107 10.50 1.45 13.73
CA MET A 107 9.36 0.76 13.11
C MET A 107 8.00 1.03 13.79
N PHE A 108 7.99 1.70 14.94
CA PHE A 108 6.80 1.84 15.79
C PHE A 108 5.66 2.57 15.07
N ILE A 109 5.94 3.70 14.41
CA ILE A 109 4.88 4.50 13.78
C ILE A 109 4.21 3.78 12.60
N PRO A 110 4.94 3.19 11.64
CA PRO A 110 4.31 2.42 10.55
C PRO A 110 3.46 1.25 11.06
N ILE A 111 3.92 0.55 12.10
CA ILE A 111 3.17 -0.57 12.69
C ILE A 111 1.94 -0.09 13.43
N LEU A 112 2.06 0.95 14.25
CA LEU A 112 0.94 1.53 14.97
C LEU A 112 -0.13 2.03 13.99
N ALA A 113 0.25 2.72 12.92
CA ALA A 113 -0.68 3.19 11.91
C ALA A 113 -1.39 2.03 11.20
N SER A 114 -0.67 0.95 10.88
CA SER A 114 -1.26 -0.23 10.26
C SER A 114 -2.24 -0.94 11.21
N ALA A 115 -1.90 -1.08 12.49
CA ALA A 115 -2.78 -1.64 13.50
C ALA A 115 -4.04 -0.79 13.72
N LEU A 116 -3.90 0.54 13.79
CA LEU A 116 -5.04 1.46 13.90
C LEU A 116 -5.95 1.39 12.67
N GLY A 117 -5.40 1.24 11.47
CA GLY A 117 -6.18 1.04 10.25
C GLY A 117 -7.03 -0.23 10.28
N ILE A 118 -6.45 -1.35 10.75
CA ILE A 118 -7.19 -2.62 10.92
C ILE A 118 -8.30 -2.46 11.97
N THR A 119 -7.97 -1.88 13.12
CA THR A 119 -8.95 -1.64 14.19
C THR A 119 -10.09 -0.75 13.68
N PHE A 120 -9.79 0.34 12.96
CA PHE A 120 -10.81 1.20 12.36
C PHE A 120 -11.72 0.44 11.41
N TYR A 121 -11.17 -0.40 10.53
CA TYR A 121 -11.97 -1.24 9.63
C TYR A 121 -12.94 -2.15 10.42
N ILE A 122 -12.46 -2.80 11.49
CA ILE A 122 -13.30 -3.65 12.34
C ILE A 122 -14.42 -2.83 12.99
N PHE A 123 -14.10 -1.65 13.55
CA PHE A 123 -15.10 -0.77 14.16
C PHE A 123 -16.18 -0.31 13.18
N VAL A 124 -15.79 0.08 11.96
CA VAL A 124 -16.75 0.47 10.91
C VAL A 124 -17.71 -0.68 10.59
N ASN A 125 -17.19 -1.91 10.43
CA ASN A 125 -18.04 -3.07 10.13
C ASN A 125 -18.94 -3.43 11.32
N THR A 126 -18.43 -3.40 12.55
CA THR A 126 -19.24 -3.65 13.76
C THR A 126 -20.37 -2.62 13.90
N ILE A 127 -20.08 -1.34 13.67
CA ILE A 127 -21.10 -0.28 13.69
C ILE A 127 -22.10 -0.49 12.55
N ASN A 128 -21.65 -0.81 11.35
CA ASN A 128 -22.55 -1.07 10.22
C ASN A 128 -23.52 -2.24 10.50
N LEU A 129 -23.09 -3.25 11.27
CA LEU A 129 -23.96 -4.36 11.70
C LEU A 129 -24.94 -3.97 12.82
N MET A 130 -24.56 -3.07 13.72
CA MET A 130 -25.37 -2.67 14.88
C MET A 130 -26.31 -1.48 14.60
N ASP A 131 -25.87 -0.57 13.73
CA ASP A 131 -26.54 0.67 13.35
C ASP A 131 -26.33 0.93 11.84
N PRO A 132 -27.03 0.19 10.95
CA PRO A 132 -26.79 0.23 9.50
C PRO A 132 -27.04 1.60 8.87
N ASN A 133 -27.98 2.35 9.42
CA ASN A 133 -28.33 3.69 8.97
C ASN A 133 -27.46 4.79 9.59
N PHE A 134 -26.59 4.43 10.53
CA PHE A 134 -25.78 5.36 11.32
C PHE A 134 -26.65 6.47 11.96
N GLU A 135 -27.77 6.11 12.59
CA GLU A 135 -28.66 7.08 13.22
C GLU A 135 -28.10 7.59 14.56
N ASN A 136 -27.24 6.81 15.22
CA ASN A 136 -26.64 7.21 16.49
C ASN A 136 -25.49 8.20 16.29
N VAL A 137 -25.62 9.40 16.86
CA VAL A 137 -24.58 10.46 16.81
C VAL A 137 -23.26 9.98 17.42
N SER A 138 -23.29 9.12 18.44
CA SER A 138 -22.09 8.55 19.08
C SER A 138 -21.22 7.75 18.11
N SER A 139 -21.83 7.00 17.18
CA SER A 139 -21.14 6.24 16.15
C SER A 139 -20.33 7.15 15.23
N TRP A 140 -20.93 8.25 14.76
CA TRP A 140 -20.25 9.25 13.93
C TRP A 140 -19.11 9.95 14.66
N VAL A 141 -19.32 10.33 15.91
CA VAL A 141 -18.31 11.01 16.73
C VAL A 141 -17.09 10.11 16.94
N LEU A 142 -17.32 8.84 17.31
CA LEU A 142 -16.24 7.86 17.50
C LEU A 142 -15.45 7.61 16.20
N LEU A 143 -16.15 7.35 15.09
CA LEU A 143 -15.51 7.07 13.80
C LEU A 143 -14.73 8.28 13.29
N SER A 144 -15.26 9.49 13.45
CA SER A 144 -14.59 10.72 13.01
C SER A 144 -13.29 10.95 13.79
N PHE A 145 -13.31 10.76 15.11
CA PHE A 145 -12.12 10.92 15.95
C PHE A 145 -11.01 9.91 15.57
N MET A 146 -11.38 8.64 15.37
CA MET A 146 -10.45 7.61 14.91
C MET A 146 -9.89 7.93 13.52
N TYR A 147 -10.77 8.34 12.59
CA TYR A 147 -10.38 8.69 11.22
C TYR A 147 -9.39 9.87 11.20
N ILE A 148 -9.64 10.93 11.96
CA ILE A 148 -8.74 12.08 12.05
C ILE A 148 -7.36 11.67 12.58
N THR A 149 -7.33 10.83 13.62
CA THR A 149 -6.06 10.30 14.17
C THR A 149 -5.27 9.53 13.13
N ILE A 150 -5.94 8.69 12.33
CA ILE A 150 -5.31 7.95 11.23
C ILE A 150 -4.80 8.90 10.14
N GLN A 151 -5.56 9.94 9.79
CA GLN A 151 -5.13 10.93 8.79
C GLN A 151 -3.89 11.71 9.24
N ILE A 152 -3.81 12.09 10.51
CA ILE A 152 -2.63 12.75 11.08
C ILE A 152 -1.39 11.84 10.95
N LEU A 153 -1.52 10.56 11.30
CA LEU A 153 -0.43 9.58 11.17
C LEU A 153 -0.08 9.30 9.71
N ALA A 154 -1.06 9.27 8.81
CA ALA A 154 -0.85 9.07 7.37
C ALA A 154 -0.08 10.25 6.76
N ILE A 155 -0.47 11.49 7.06
CA ILE A 155 0.23 12.70 6.63
C ILE A 155 1.67 12.69 7.14
N TYR A 156 1.86 12.40 8.43
CA TYR A 156 3.21 12.28 9.00
C TYR A 156 4.06 11.24 8.26
N GLN A 157 3.51 10.06 7.97
CA GLN A 157 4.24 9.03 7.21
C GLN A 157 4.60 9.47 5.80
N ILE A 158 3.68 10.09 5.07
CA ILE A 158 3.95 10.62 3.73
C ILE A 158 5.10 11.64 3.78
N VAL A 159 5.08 12.56 4.75
CA VAL A 159 6.13 13.56 4.93
C VAL A 159 7.48 12.88 5.22
N ILE A 160 7.54 11.87 6.09
CA ILE A 160 8.77 11.12 6.35
C ILE A 160 9.26 10.39 5.10
N CYS A 161 8.35 9.79 4.32
CA CYS A 161 8.70 9.11 3.08
C CYS A 161 9.29 10.04 2.02
N CYS A 162 8.99 11.34 2.07
CA CYS A 162 9.57 12.38 1.22
C CYS A 162 11.00 12.79 1.60
N PHE A 163 11.42 12.65 2.86
CA PHE A 163 12.73 13.16 3.32
C PHE A 163 13.93 12.42 2.73
N ASP A 164 15.07 13.07 2.57
CA ASP A 164 16.25 12.39 2.07
C ASP A 164 16.85 11.38 3.06
N SER A 165 17.51 10.36 2.50
CA SER A 165 18.22 9.33 3.26
C SER A 165 19.33 9.95 4.12
N VAL A 166 19.43 9.53 5.39
CA VAL A 166 20.54 9.93 6.25
C VAL A 166 21.86 9.49 5.61
N SER A 167 22.79 10.42 5.40
CA SER A 167 24.01 10.22 4.60
C SER A 167 25.06 9.32 5.23
N LYS A 168 24.91 9.00 6.53
CA LYS A 168 25.80 8.12 7.29
C LYS A 168 25.17 6.74 7.51
N ASN A 169 26.02 5.77 7.84
CA ASN A 169 25.55 4.48 8.36
C ASN A 169 24.77 4.73 9.66
N ASN A 170 23.68 4.00 9.85
CA ASN A 170 22.92 4.02 11.08
C ASN A 170 22.75 2.59 11.61
N LYS A 171 22.13 2.46 12.78
CA LYS A 171 21.89 1.16 13.43
C LYS A 171 21.07 0.16 12.59
N TYR A 172 20.39 0.63 11.54
CA TYR A 172 19.57 -0.20 10.66
C TYR A 172 20.29 -0.64 9.39
N GLY A 173 21.47 -0.08 9.08
CA GLY A 173 22.30 -0.53 7.97
C GLY A 173 23.18 0.55 7.34
N VAL A 174 23.99 0.07 6.39
CA VAL A 174 24.91 0.89 5.59
C VAL A 174 24.14 1.92 4.77
N TYR A 175 24.76 3.08 4.52
CA TYR A 175 24.17 4.08 3.66
C TYR A 175 23.79 3.47 2.30
N PRO A 176 22.52 3.56 1.85
CA PRO A 176 22.09 2.88 0.64
C PRO A 176 22.89 3.25 -0.61
N LYS A 177 23.50 4.45 -0.68
CA LYS A 177 24.37 4.85 -1.81
C LYS A 177 25.66 4.04 -1.90
N ASP A 178 26.14 3.52 -0.79
CA ASP A 178 27.36 2.72 -0.76
C ASP A 178 27.07 1.23 -0.94
N MET A 179 25.88 0.75 -0.55
CA MET A 179 25.44 -0.64 -0.82
C MET A 179 25.37 -0.97 -2.31
N ILE A 180 24.87 -0.07 -3.15
CA ILE A 180 24.71 -0.35 -4.59
C ILE A 180 26.07 -0.49 -5.29
N LYS A 181 27.10 0.23 -4.85
CA LYS A 181 28.47 0.04 -5.38
C LYS A 181 28.97 -1.38 -5.11
N HIS A 182 28.59 -1.94 -3.96
CA HIS A 182 29.00 -3.26 -3.52
C HIS A 182 28.16 -4.40 -4.14
N GLU A 183 26.87 -4.20 -4.39
CA GLU A 183 26.07 -5.16 -5.19
C GLU A 183 26.52 -5.14 -6.66
N ALA A 184 26.77 -3.97 -7.26
CA ALA A 184 27.18 -3.85 -8.66
C ALA A 184 28.56 -4.48 -8.94
N SER A 185 29.49 -4.46 -7.97
CA SER A 185 30.79 -5.13 -8.11
C SER A 185 30.70 -6.65 -7.98
N VAL A 186 29.67 -7.17 -7.31
CA VAL A 186 29.42 -8.60 -7.17
C VAL A 186 28.72 -9.15 -8.41
N TYR A 187 27.68 -8.47 -8.93
CA TYR A 187 27.00 -8.91 -10.15
C TYR A 187 27.89 -8.88 -11.40
N HIS A 188 28.88 -7.99 -11.49
CA HIS A 188 29.85 -8.02 -12.60
C HIS A 188 30.86 -9.19 -12.56
N LYS A 189 30.89 -9.98 -11.48
CA LYS A 189 31.71 -11.20 -11.41
C LYS A 189 30.99 -12.46 -11.88
N ASP A 190 29.66 -12.43 -11.96
CA ASP A 190 28.85 -13.62 -12.30
C ASP A 190 28.46 -13.66 -13.80
N ASP A 191 28.92 -12.69 -14.60
CA ASP A 191 28.64 -12.55 -16.05
C ASP A 191 29.84 -12.96 -16.96
N TYR A 192 30.77 -13.79 -16.48
CA TYR A 192 31.86 -14.39 -17.28
C TYR A 192 31.98 -15.89 -17.09
#